data_AF-A0A3B3ZUF3-F1
#
_entry.id   AF-A0A3B3ZUF3-F1
#
_cell.length_a   1.000
_cell.length_b   1.000
_cell.length_c   1.000
_cell.angle_alpha   90.00
_cell.angle_beta   90.00
_cell.angle_gamma   90.00
#
_symmetry.space_group_name_H-M   'P 1'
#
loop_
_entity.id
_entity.type
_entity.pdbx_description
1 polymer ?
#
loop_
_entity_poly.entity_id
_entity_poly.type
_entity_poly.pdbx_seq_one_letter_code
_entity_poly.pdbx_strand_id
1 'polypeptide(L)'
;MLCLCRRKERQEKKDPKEITVIDPASNQYYYWLLVITVPVMYNWTFIIARACFEELQTDYLYMWFFLDFASDALYIADMVFRTRTGYLEQGLLVKEELKLRERYMESFQFKLDAASMVPTDVLYLILGVKFPEIRLNKLLRFNRMMEFFQRTETRTNFPNALRISNLVMYIVIIIHWNACLYYSFSKAIGQYYYYSYYYYY
;
A
#
# COMPACT_ATOMS: atom_id res chain seq x y z
N MET A 1 21.62 17.57 -64.79
CA MET A 1 21.70 16.26 -64.10
C MET A 1 22.71 16.44 -62.98
N LEU A 2 22.43 16.55 -61.68
CA LEU A 2 21.28 16.31 -60.82
C LEU A 2 21.35 17.33 -59.66
N CYS A 3 20.45 18.31 -59.62
CA CYS A 3 20.22 19.07 -58.39
C CYS A 3 19.32 18.17 -57.52
N LEU A 4 19.94 17.37 -56.66
CA LEU A 4 19.27 16.38 -55.82
C LEU A 4 18.20 17.08 -54.98
N CYS A 5 16.95 16.88 -55.41
CA CYS A 5 15.72 17.20 -54.73
C CYS A 5 15.62 16.36 -53.44
N ARG A 6 16.42 16.67 -52.42
CA ARG A 6 16.25 16.07 -51.09
C ARG A 6 15.16 16.83 -50.36
N ARG A 7 13.92 16.55 -50.77
CA ARG A 7 12.69 16.90 -50.06
C ARG A 7 12.76 16.19 -48.70
N LYS A 8 13.39 16.83 -47.71
CA LYS A 8 13.28 16.44 -46.30
C LYS A 8 11.82 16.62 -45.95
N GLU A 9 11.09 15.52 -45.90
CA GLU A 9 9.80 15.43 -45.23
C GLU A 9 9.99 15.99 -43.83
N ARG A 10 9.53 17.24 -43.64
CA ARG A 10 9.50 17.90 -42.36
C ARG A 10 8.39 17.19 -41.60
N GLN A 11 8.72 16.07 -40.96
CA GLN A 11 7.84 15.41 -40.00
C GLN A 11 7.40 16.49 -39.03
N GLU A 12 6.13 16.87 -39.09
CA GLU A 12 5.48 17.63 -38.04
C GLU A 12 5.64 16.79 -36.77
N LYS A 13 6.62 17.14 -35.95
CA LYS A 13 6.68 16.71 -34.57
C LYS A 13 5.41 17.26 -33.93
N LYS A 14 4.36 16.43 -33.88
CA LYS A 14 3.23 16.67 -33.00
C LYS A 14 3.82 16.92 -31.63
N ASP A 15 3.68 18.15 -31.13
CA ASP A 15 4.06 18.49 -29.77
C ASP A 15 3.47 17.39 -28.87
N PRO A 16 4.31 16.66 -28.11
CA PRO A 16 3.81 15.62 -27.25
C PRO A 16 2.80 16.31 -26.34
N LYS A 17 1.54 15.86 -26.38
CA LYS A 17 0.48 16.30 -25.47
C LYS A 17 1.13 16.46 -24.10
N GLU A 18 1.10 17.66 -23.52
CA GLU A 18 1.62 17.89 -22.19
C GLU A 18 0.71 17.15 -21.21
N ILE A 19 0.96 15.85 -21.07
CA ILE A 19 0.28 15.05 -20.08
C ILE A 19 0.86 15.48 -18.74
N THR A 20 -0.02 15.78 -17.79
CA THR A 20 0.33 16.13 -16.41
C THR A 20 0.99 14.94 -15.73
N VAL A 21 2.27 14.72 -16.00
CA VAL A 21 3.11 13.76 -15.28
C VAL A 21 3.44 14.37 -13.93
N ILE A 22 3.11 13.65 -12.87
CA ILE A 22 3.42 14.10 -11.52
C ILE A 22 4.92 13.90 -11.32
N ASP A 23 5.62 15.01 -11.09
CA ASP A 23 7.04 14.98 -10.78
C ASP A 23 7.22 14.33 -9.40
N PRO A 24 8.00 13.25 -9.27
CA PRO A 24 8.30 12.63 -7.99
C PRO A 24 8.96 13.61 -7.00
N ALA A 25 9.60 14.69 -7.45
CA ALA A 25 10.17 15.72 -6.59
C ALA A 25 9.14 16.75 -6.06
N SER A 26 7.93 16.76 -6.62
CA SER A 26 6.88 17.73 -6.28
C SER A 26 6.38 17.58 -4.84
N ASN A 27 6.00 18.71 -4.23
CA ASN A 27 5.31 18.72 -2.94
C ASN A 27 3.96 18.01 -2.99
N GLN A 28 3.29 18.02 -4.15
CA GLN A 28 2.02 17.31 -4.34
C GLN A 28 2.20 15.79 -4.14
N TYR A 29 3.29 15.22 -4.67
CA TYR A 29 3.60 13.81 -4.48
C TYR A 29 3.85 13.49 -3.00
N TYR A 30 4.53 14.37 -2.27
CA TYR A 30 4.78 14.21 -0.84
C TYR A 30 3.49 14.22 -0.01
N TYR A 31 2.58 15.17 -0.26
CA TYR A 31 1.29 15.21 0.44
C TYR A 31 0.42 14.00 0.08
N TRP A 32 0.42 13.56 -1.17
CA TRP A 32 -0.27 12.33 -1.57
C TRP A 32 0.27 11.11 -0.82
N LEU A 33 1.59 11.01 -0.72
CA LEU A 33 2.26 9.94 0.00
C LEU A 33 1.86 9.92 1.49
N LEU A 34 1.73 11.08 2.12
CA LEU A 34 1.22 11.23 3.48
C LEU A 34 -0.24 10.75 3.60
N VAL A 35 -1.11 11.10 2.64
CA VAL A 35 -2.50 10.63 2.63
C VAL A 35 -2.56 9.09 2.56
N ILE A 36 -1.66 8.45 1.82
CA ILE A 36 -1.62 7.00 1.68
C ILE A 36 -0.97 6.29 2.88
N THR A 37 -0.10 6.93 3.65
CA THR A 37 0.44 6.28 4.86
C THR A 37 -0.60 6.07 5.94
N VAL A 38 -1.63 6.93 6.03
CA VAL A 38 -2.74 6.81 6.98
C VAL A 38 -3.49 5.48 6.86
N PRO A 39 -4.06 5.09 5.69
CA PRO A 39 -4.73 3.81 5.55
C PRO A 39 -3.77 2.62 5.70
N VAL A 40 -2.49 2.76 5.36
CA VAL A 40 -1.51 1.66 5.56
C VAL A 40 -1.27 1.43 7.05
N MET A 41 -1.04 2.49 7.83
CA MET A 41 -0.90 2.40 9.29
C MET A 41 -2.15 1.84 9.96
N TYR A 42 -3.33 2.32 9.55
CA TYR A 42 -4.62 1.79 10.02
C TYR A 42 -4.73 0.29 9.78
N ASN A 43 -4.45 -0.17 8.55
CA ASN A 43 -4.55 -1.59 8.22
C ASN A 43 -3.53 -2.44 8.99
N TRP A 44 -2.32 -1.91 9.21
CA TRP A 44 -1.26 -2.60 9.98
C TRP A 44 -1.58 -2.79 11.46
N THR A 45 -2.37 -1.92 12.08
CA THR A 45 -2.73 -2.02 13.50
C THR A 45 -4.07 -2.71 13.71
N PHE A 46 -5.09 -2.33 12.95
CA PHE A 46 -6.47 -2.78 13.19
C PHE A 46 -6.80 -4.14 12.58
N ILE A 47 -6.17 -4.59 11.49
CA ILE A 47 -6.48 -5.92 10.95
C ILE A 47 -6.16 -7.02 11.97
N ILE A 48 -4.99 -6.95 12.62
CA ILE A 48 -4.60 -7.95 13.62
C ILE A 48 -5.40 -7.83 14.91
N ALA A 49 -5.69 -6.60 15.35
CA ALA A 49 -6.55 -6.39 16.50
C ALA A 49 -7.94 -7.01 16.26
N ARG A 50 -8.52 -6.84 15.06
CA ARG A 50 -9.81 -7.44 14.68
C ARG A 50 -9.78 -8.95 14.52
N ALA A 51 -8.65 -9.52 14.10
CA ALA A 51 -8.47 -10.97 14.07
C ALA A 51 -8.39 -11.59 15.48
N CYS A 52 -7.83 -10.84 16.44
CA CYS A 52 -7.65 -11.26 17.82
C CYS A 52 -8.92 -11.08 18.67
N PHE A 53 -9.60 -9.95 18.51
CA PHE A 53 -10.77 -9.54 19.28
C PHE A 53 -12.03 -9.59 18.42
N GLU A 54 -12.70 -10.74 18.39
CA GLU A 54 -13.93 -10.95 17.61
C GLU A 54 -15.07 -10.00 18.03
N GLU A 55 -15.18 -9.67 19.32
CA GLU A 55 -16.19 -8.74 19.87
C GLU A 55 -16.07 -7.34 19.26
N LEU A 56 -14.83 -6.87 19.05
CA LEU A 56 -14.55 -5.56 18.45
C LEU A 56 -15.04 -5.49 16.99
N GLN A 57 -15.01 -6.62 16.28
CA GLN A 57 -15.50 -6.74 14.90
C GLN A 57 -17.04 -6.79 14.86
N THR A 58 -17.68 -7.51 15.80
CA THR A 58 -19.14 -7.67 15.81
C THR A 58 -19.88 -6.41 16.24
N ASP A 59 -19.34 -5.66 17.22
CA ASP A 59 -20.04 -4.49 17.79
C ASP A 59 -20.05 -3.28 16.85
N TYR A 60 -18.99 -3.11 16.06
CA TYR A 60 -18.80 -1.94 15.18
C TYR A 60 -18.73 -2.28 13.70
N LEU A 61 -19.35 -3.39 13.30
CA LEU A 61 -19.27 -3.97 11.95
C LEU A 61 -19.49 -2.94 10.83
N TYR A 62 -20.55 -2.13 10.90
CA TYR A 62 -20.85 -1.12 9.88
C TYR A 62 -19.76 -0.05 9.74
N MET A 63 -19.18 0.40 10.85
CA MET A 63 -18.10 1.39 10.84
C MET A 63 -16.83 0.81 10.20
N TRP A 64 -16.50 -0.44 10.52
CA TRP A 64 -15.36 -1.14 9.92
C TRP A 64 -15.53 -1.35 8.43
N PHE A 65 -16.74 -1.69 7.97
CA PHE A 65 -17.02 -1.81 6.53
C PHE A 65 -16.78 -0.48 5.80
N PHE A 66 -17.23 0.64 6.37
CA PHE A 66 -17.01 1.96 5.78
C PHE A 66 -15.51 2.32 5.73
N LEU A 67 -14.78 2.11 6.82
CA LEU A 67 -13.34 2.41 6.89
C LEU A 67 -12.52 1.52 5.93
N ASP A 68 -12.84 0.22 5.87
CA ASP A 68 -12.19 -0.72 4.97
C ASP A 68 -12.45 -0.31 3.51
N PHE A 69 -13.69 0.02 3.15
CA PHE A 69 -14.04 0.50 1.82
C PHE A 69 -13.34 1.81 1.45
N ALA A 70 -13.27 2.78 2.38
CA ALA A 70 -12.55 4.03 2.17
C ALA A 70 -11.04 3.78 1.95
N SER A 71 -10.45 2.86 2.70
CA SER A 71 -9.04 2.50 2.52
C SER A 71 -8.76 1.82 1.18
N ASP A 72 -9.67 0.95 0.72
CA ASP A 72 -9.57 0.30 -0.59
C ASP A 72 -9.72 1.31 -1.73
N ALA A 73 -10.63 2.29 -1.61
CA ALA A 73 -10.76 3.38 -2.57
C ALA A 73 -9.48 4.21 -2.69
N LEU A 74 -8.83 4.54 -1.56
CA LEU A 74 -7.54 5.24 -1.55
C LEU A 74 -6.43 4.41 -2.21
N TYR A 75 -6.42 3.09 -2.03
CA TYR A 75 -5.46 2.21 -2.68
C TYR A 75 -5.65 2.11 -4.20
N ILE A 76 -6.89 2.18 -4.68
CA ILE A 76 -7.19 2.24 -6.12
C ILE A 76 -6.68 3.57 -6.67
N ALA A 77 -7.01 4.68 -6.00
CA ALA A 77 -6.55 6.00 -6.40
C ALA A 77 -5.02 6.09 -6.45
N ASP A 78 -4.33 5.49 -5.48
CA ASP A 78 -2.87 5.45 -5.43
C ASP A 78 -2.25 4.64 -6.59
N MET A 79 -2.90 3.57 -7.03
CA MET A 79 -2.45 2.81 -8.21
C MET A 79 -2.59 3.65 -9.48
N VAL A 80 -3.69 4.39 -9.63
CA VAL A 80 -3.88 5.33 -10.74
C VAL A 80 -2.83 6.45 -10.68
N PHE A 81 -2.59 7.02 -9.51
CA PHE A 81 -1.59 8.07 -9.31
C PHE A 81 -0.17 7.61 -9.68
N ARG A 82 0.18 6.36 -9.35
CA ARG A 82 1.47 5.76 -9.73
C ARG A 82 1.65 5.56 -11.22
N THR A 83 0.60 5.16 -11.94
CA THR A 83 0.70 5.06 -13.41
C THR A 83 1.01 6.40 -14.09
N ARG A 84 0.78 7.52 -13.39
CA ARG A 84 1.04 8.89 -13.86
C ARG A 84 2.28 9.53 -13.22
N THR A 85 2.96 8.84 -12.30
CA THR A 85 4.17 9.37 -11.64
C THR A 85 5.40 9.09 -12.50
N GLY A 86 6.15 10.14 -12.85
CA GLY A 86 7.35 10.04 -13.68
C GLY A 86 8.54 9.37 -12.97
N TYR A 87 9.46 8.77 -13.71
CA TYR A 87 10.75 8.31 -13.18
C TYR A 87 11.91 9.11 -13.80
N LEU A 88 13.03 9.18 -13.07
CA LEU A 88 14.27 9.80 -13.55
C LEU A 88 15.12 8.74 -14.26
N GLU A 89 15.41 8.96 -15.53
CA GLU A 89 16.35 8.16 -16.32
C GLU A 89 17.54 9.04 -16.70
N GLN A 90 18.75 8.67 -16.25
CA GLN A 90 19.98 9.46 -16.49
C GLN A 90 19.89 10.93 -16.04
N GLY A 91 19.10 11.22 -15.00
CA GLY A 91 18.91 12.58 -14.48
C GLY A 91 17.85 13.41 -15.21
N LEU A 92 17.22 12.88 -16.26
CA LEU A 92 16.11 13.52 -16.97
C LEU A 92 14.78 12.86 -16.58
N LEU A 93 13.74 13.67 -16.34
CA LEU A 93 12.40 13.17 -16.05
C LEU A 93 11.78 12.61 -17.34
N VAL A 94 11.58 11.30 -17.40
CA VAL A 94 10.91 10.64 -18.52
C VAL A 94 9.40 10.81 -18.35
N LYS A 95 8.77 11.47 -19.33
CA LYS A 95 7.33 11.78 -19.34
C LYS A 95 6.50 10.88 -20.27
N GLU A 96 7.12 9.87 -20.90
CA GLU A 96 6.46 8.98 -21.85
C GLU A 96 5.64 7.90 -21.13
N GLU A 97 4.30 7.97 -21.22
CA GLU A 97 3.37 7.07 -20.51
C GLU A 97 3.57 5.58 -20.83
N LEU A 98 3.92 5.23 -22.07
CA LEU A 98 4.12 3.83 -22.47
C LEU A 98 5.34 3.23 -21.75
N LYS A 99 6.47 3.94 -21.73
CA LYS A 99 7.68 3.52 -20.98
C LYS A 99 7.44 3.49 -19.48
N LEU A 100 6.70 4.47 -18.96
CA LEU A 100 6.29 4.52 -17.55
C LEU A 100 5.49 3.28 -17.15
N ARG A 101 4.50 2.91 -17.96
CA ARG A 101 3.64 1.75 -17.68
C ARG A 101 4.39 0.43 -17.82
N GLU A 102 5.19 0.25 -18.87
CA GLU A 102 5.97 -0.98 -19.07
C GLU A 102 6.95 -1.20 -17.90
N ARG A 103 7.71 -0.18 -17.52
CA ARG A 103 8.64 -0.27 -16.40
C ARG A 103 7.93 -0.45 -15.06
N TYR A 104 6.79 0.19 -14.86
CA TYR A 104 6.00 -0.02 -13.66
C TYR A 104 5.50 -1.46 -13.60
N MET A 105 4.98 -2.03 -14.70
CA MET A 105 4.51 -3.42 -14.75
C MET A 105 5.61 -4.46 -14.55
N GLU A 106 6.84 -4.16 -14.96
CA GLU A 106 8.00 -5.03 -14.71
C GLU A 106 8.53 -4.91 -13.27
N SER A 107 8.28 -3.80 -12.59
CA SER A 107 8.77 -3.56 -11.23
C SER A 107 8.16 -4.54 -10.22
N PHE A 108 9.00 -5.00 -9.30
CA PHE A 108 8.57 -5.81 -8.15
C PHE A 108 7.50 -5.09 -7.31
N GLN A 109 7.53 -3.76 -7.31
CA GLN A 109 6.55 -2.93 -6.60
C GLN A 109 5.14 -3.09 -7.18
N PHE A 110 4.99 -3.17 -8.51
CA PHE A 110 3.68 -3.41 -9.12
C PHE A 110 3.16 -4.81 -8.83
N LYS A 111 4.04 -5.82 -8.81
CA LYS A 111 3.64 -7.19 -8.43
C LYS A 111 3.13 -7.24 -7.00
N LEU A 112 3.77 -6.51 -6.07
CA LEU A 112 3.30 -6.40 -4.68
C LEU A 112 2.02 -5.57 -4.56
N ASP A 113 1.92 -4.45 -5.27
CA ASP A 113 0.72 -3.61 -5.29
C ASP A 113 -0.46 -4.41 -5.86
N ALA A 114 -0.26 -5.15 -6.97
CA ALA A 114 -1.26 -6.02 -7.58
C ALA A 114 -1.61 -7.22 -6.68
N ALA A 115 -0.64 -7.85 -6.01
CA ALA A 115 -0.89 -8.91 -5.03
C ALA A 115 -1.74 -8.41 -3.85
N SER A 116 -1.48 -7.19 -3.36
CA SER A 116 -2.29 -6.55 -2.32
C SER A 116 -3.71 -6.17 -2.79
N MET A 117 -3.89 -6.08 -4.11
CA MET A 117 -5.14 -5.75 -4.78
C MET A 117 -5.92 -6.96 -5.27
N VAL A 118 -5.35 -8.17 -5.15
CA VAL A 118 -6.04 -9.41 -5.55
C VAL A 118 -7.40 -9.40 -4.87
N PRO A 119 -8.49 -9.57 -5.65
CA PRO A 119 -9.85 -9.46 -5.14
C PRO A 119 -10.04 -10.52 -4.08
N THR A 120 -9.92 -10.08 -2.83
CA THR A 120 -10.22 -10.86 -1.64
C THR A 120 -11.71 -11.18 -1.59
N ASP A 121 -12.52 -10.52 -2.43
CA ASP A 121 -13.91 -10.85 -2.76
C ASP A 121 -14.11 -12.29 -3.26
N VAL A 122 -13.15 -12.86 -4.00
CA VAL A 122 -13.20 -14.26 -4.43
C VAL A 122 -13.05 -15.20 -3.22
N LEU A 123 -12.24 -14.81 -2.22
CA LEU A 123 -12.15 -15.55 -0.96
C LEU A 123 -13.38 -15.31 -0.06
N TYR A 124 -13.98 -14.11 -0.06
CA TYR A 124 -15.24 -13.85 0.65
C TYR A 124 -16.37 -14.77 0.17
N LEU A 125 -16.44 -15.05 -1.13
CA LEU A 125 -17.41 -15.98 -1.73
C LEU A 125 -17.22 -17.44 -1.28
N ILE A 126 -15.99 -17.84 -0.91
CA ILE A 126 -15.65 -19.23 -0.56
C ILE A 126 -15.61 -19.44 0.96
N LEU A 127 -15.11 -18.46 1.73
CA LEU A 127 -14.85 -18.57 3.17
C LEU A 127 -15.88 -17.83 4.04
N GLY A 128 -16.68 -16.93 3.48
CA GLY A 128 -17.72 -16.21 4.21
C GLY A 128 -17.25 -14.95 4.94
N VAL A 129 -18.21 -14.08 5.28
CA VAL A 129 -18.04 -12.69 5.74
C VAL A 129 -17.37 -12.55 7.12
N LYS A 130 -17.07 -13.66 7.79
CA LYS A 130 -16.60 -13.69 9.19
C LYS A 130 -15.09 -13.69 9.36
N PHE A 131 -14.29 -13.80 8.29
CA PHE A 131 -12.83 -13.93 8.39
C PHE A 131 -12.10 -12.63 8.06
N PRO A 132 -11.75 -11.79 9.07
CA PRO A 132 -10.95 -10.58 8.85
C PRO A 132 -9.51 -10.88 8.38
N GLU A 133 -9.02 -12.10 8.59
CA GLU A 133 -7.70 -12.60 8.18
C GLU A 133 -7.48 -12.54 6.66
N ILE A 134 -8.56 -12.61 5.87
CA ILE A 134 -8.50 -12.51 4.41
C ILE A 134 -7.92 -11.16 3.98
N ARG A 135 -8.02 -10.12 4.82
CA ARG A 135 -7.47 -8.78 4.55
C ARG A 135 -5.97 -8.63 4.86
N LEU A 136 -5.29 -9.66 5.40
CA LEU A 136 -3.85 -9.61 5.67
C LEU A 136 -3.01 -9.30 4.41
N ASN A 137 -3.53 -9.61 3.21
CA ASN A 137 -2.91 -9.28 1.92
C ASN A 137 -2.60 -7.78 1.76
N LYS A 138 -3.38 -6.91 2.44
CA LYS A 138 -3.20 -5.45 2.40
C LYS A 138 -1.94 -4.98 3.15
N LEU A 139 -1.41 -5.80 4.06
CA LEU A 139 -0.20 -5.49 4.84
C LEU A 139 1.07 -5.41 3.96
N LEU A 140 1.05 -6.02 2.77
CA LEU A 140 2.13 -5.98 1.78
C LEU A 140 2.45 -4.56 1.28
N ARG A 141 1.56 -3.58 1.50
CA ARG A 141 1.78 -2.17 1.14
C ARG A 141 2.70 -1.39 2.09
N PHE A 142 3.38 -2.06 3.02
CA PHE A 142 4.39 -1.46 3.90
C PHE A 142 5.48 -0.66 3.14
N ASN A 143 5.80 -1.04 1.91
CA ASN A 143 6.75 -0.31 1.05
C ASN A 143 6.40 1.17 0.88
N ARG A 144 5.11 1.52 0.83
CA ARG A 144 4.67 2.91 0.65
C ARG A 144 4.97 3.76 1.89
N MET A 145 4.83 3.15 3.05
CA MET A 145 5.20 3.76 4.33
C MET A 145 6.72 3.98 4.43
N MET A 146 7.52 3.00 3.98
CA MET A 146 8.99 3.17 3.91
C MET A 146 9.39 4.34 3.02
N GLU A 147 8.76 4.44 1.84
CA GLU A 147 9.00 5.54 0.91
C GLU A 147 8.69 6.91 1.55
N PHE A 148 7.57 7.01 2.28
CA PHE A 148 7.22 8.22 3.02
C PHE A 148 8.28 8.61 4.04
N PHE A 149 8.75 7.65 4.84
CA PHE A 149 9.75 7.93 5.87
C PHE A 149 11.09 8.35 5.30
N GLN A 150 11.57 7.69 4.24
CA GLN A 150 12.81 8.08 3.55
C GLN A 150 12.71 9.51 2.98
N ARG A 151 11.56 9.86 2.38
CA ARG A 151 11.31 11.22 1.88
C ARG A 151 11.19 12.25 3.00
N THR A 152 10.58 11.89 4.12
CA THR A 152 10.43 12.79 5.28
C THR A 152 11.78 13.03 5.96
N GLU A 153 12.62 12.00 6.03
CA GLU A 153 13.98 12.09 6.57
C GLU A 153 14.85 13.05 5.77
N THR A 154 14.83 12.95 4.44
CA THR A 154 15.61 13.83 3.55
C THR A 154 15.15 15.29 3.53
N ARG A 155 13.90 15.58 3.92
CA ARG A 155 13.34 16.95 3.96
C ARG A 155 13.46 17.62 5.32
N THR A 156 13.74 16.88 6.37
CA THR A 156 13.72 17.39 7.75
C THR A 156 15.11 17.79 8.21
N ASN A 157 15.21 18.92 8.90
CA ASN A 157 16.48 19.44 9.44
C ASN A 157 17.04 18.62 10.61
N PHE A 158 16.28 17.66 11.14
CA PHE A 158 16.63 16.77 12.26
C PHE A 158 16.49 15.29 11.88
N PRO A 159 17.34 14.76 10.98
CA PRO A 159 17.22 13.39 10.49
C PRO A 159 17.35 12.33 11.60
N ASN A 160 18.19 12.59 12.61
CA ASN A 160 18.41 11.66 13.72
C ASN A 160 17.16 11.46 14.59
N ALA A 161 16.40 12.54 14.84
CA ALA A 161 15.17 12.45 15.62
C ALA A 161 14.10 11.63 14.87
N LEU A 162 13.97 11.81 13.56
CA LEU A 162 13.05 11.02 12.74
C LEU A 162 13.46 9.54 12.64
N ARG A 163 14.74 9.24 12.53
CA ARG A 163 15.22 7.84 12.56
C ARG A 163 14.83 7.14 13.85
N ILE A 164 15.00 7.81 14.99
CA ILE A 164 14.60 7.28 16.30
C ILE A 164 13.08 7.12 16.35
N SER A 165 12.31 8.10 15.88
CA SER A 165 10.84 8.03 15.83
C SER A 165 10.35 6.85 15.00
N ASN A 166 10.94 6.62 13.81
CA ASN A 166 10.57 5.51 12.94
C ASN A 166 10.88 4.16 13.61
N LEU A 167 12.05 4.05 14.25
CA LEU A 167 12.44 2.87 15.00
C LEU A 167 11.46 2.56 16.13
N VAL A 168 11.13 3.57 16.94
CA VAL A 168 10.17 3.43 18.05
C VAL A 168 8.79 3.01 17.52
N MET A 169 8.33 3.61 16.43
CA MET A 169 7.05 3.23 15.81
C MET A 169 7.05 1.77 15.34
N TYR A 170 8.13 1.27 14.73
CA TYR A 170 8.24 -0.15 14.37
C TYR A 170 8.21 -1.07 15.59
N ILE A 171 8.92 -0.71 16.67
CA ILE A 171 8.91 -1.49 17.92
C ILE A 171 7.50 -1.56 18.51
N VAL A 172 6.77 -0.45 18.56
CA VAL A 172 5.39 -0.41 19.06
C VAL A 172 4.47 -1.33 18.25
N ILE A 173 4.57 -1.29 16.92
CA ILE A 173 3.80 -2.18 16.04
C ILE A 173 4.13 -3.65 16.32
N ILE A 174 5.40 -4.00 16.46
CA ILE A 174 5.83 -5.37 16.74
C ILE A 174 5.30 -5.84 18.10
N ILE A 175 5.37 -4.99 19.13
CA ILE A 175 4.84 -5.32 20.47
C ILE A 175 3.31 -5.51 20.40
N HIS A 176 2.59 -4.65 19.69
CA HIS A 176 1.15 -4.77 19.47
C HIS A 176 0.79 -6.11 18.82
N TRP A 177 1.51 -6.48 17.76
CA TRP A 177 1.31 -7.74 17.07
C TRP A 177 1.59 -8.94 17.98
N ASN A 178 2.70 -8.91 18.73
CA ASN A 178 3.03 -9.96 19.69
C ASN A 178 1.96 -10.10 20.79
N ALA A 179 1.46 -8.99 21.33
CA ALA A 179 0.41 -9.00 22.35
C ALA A 179 -0.90 -9.60 21.80
N CYS A 180 -1.30 -9.21 20.59
CA CYS A 180 -2.49 -9.74 19.93
C CYS A 180 -2.35 -11.24 19.62
N LEU A 181 -1.20 -11.68 19.11
CA LEU A 181 -0.95 -13.11 18.86
C LEU A 181 -0.94 -13.91 20.16
N TYR A 182 -0.30 -13.40 21.22
CA TYR A 182 -0.27 -14.04 22.53
C TYR A 182 -1.68 -14.24 23.10
N TYR A 183 -2.53 -13.21 23.04
CA TYR A 183 -3.92 -13.31 23.48
C TYR A 183 -4.70 -14.33 22.64
N SER A 184 -4.55 -14.29 21.31
CA SER A 184 -5.22 -15.23 20.41
C SER A 184 -4.85 -16.69 20.69
N PHE A 185 -3.55 -16.97 20.92
CA PHE A 185 -3.09 -18.29 21.30
C PHE A 185 -3.60 -18.71 22.68
N SER A 186 -3.62 -17.80 23.66
CA SER A 186 -4.15 -18.07 24.99
C SER A 186 -5.64 -18.46 24.96
N LYS A 187 -6.47 -17.73 24.18
CA LYS A 187 -7.88 -18.05 23.97
C LYS A 187 -8.06 -19.42 23.33
N ALA A 188 -7.29 -19.72 22.28
CA ALA A 188 -7.33 -21.00 21.59
C ALA A 188 -7.00 -22.17 22.55
N ILE A 189 -5.90 -22.08 23.29
CA ILE A 189 -5.47 -23.10 24.24
C ILE A 189 -6.52 -23.30 25.35
N GLY A 190 -7.04 -22.20 25.93
CA GLY A 190 -8.08 -22.27 26.96
C GLY A 190 -9.32 -23.04 26.51
N GLN A 191 -9.73 -22.85 25.26
CA GLN A 191 -10.88 -23.55 24.68
C GLN A 191 -10.61 -25.04 24.43
N TYR A 192 -9.37 -25.40 24.03
CA TYR A 192 -8.95 -26.79 23.92
C TYR A 192 -8.98 -27.53 25.27
N TYR A 193 -8.49 -26.91 26.34
CA TYR A 193 -8.52 -27.52 27.68
C TYR A 193 -9.95 -27.69 28.21
N TYR A 194 -10.84 -26.72 27.97
CA TYR A 194 -12.25 -26.81 28.36
C TYR A 194 -12.97 -27.97 27.67
N TYR A 195 -12.77 -28.13 26.35
CA TYR A 195 -13.34 -29.24 25.58
C TYR A 195 -12.79 -30.60 26.01
N SER A 196 -11.48 -30.68 26.29
CA SER A 196 -10.85 -31.91 26.78
C SER A 196 -11.40 -32.33 28.15
N TYR A 197 -11.65 -31.37 29.05
CA TYR A 197 -12.22 -31.65 30.38
C TYR A 197 -13.67 -32.17 30.30
N TYR A 198 -14.48 -31.65 29.39
CA TYR A 198 -15.89 -32.06 29.17
C TYR A 198 -16.07 -33.40 28.44
N TYR A 199 -15.03 -33.88 27.74
CA TYR A 199 -15.09 -35.18 27.04
C TYR A 199 -14.54 -36.34 27.87
N TYR A 200 -13.76 -36.05 28.93
CA TYR A 200 -13.15 -37.05 29.80
C TYR A 200 -13.84 -37.18 31.19
N TYR A 201 -14.85 -36.37 31.48
CA TYR A 201 -15.74 -36.45 32.64
C TYR A 201 -17.19 -36.27 32.20
#